data_AF-A0AAN8GC65-F1
#
_entry.id   AF-A0AAN8GC65-F1
#
_cell.length_a   1.000
_cell.length_b   1.000
_cell.length_c   1.000
_cell.angle_alpha   90.00
_cell.angle_beta   90.00
_cell.angle_gamma   90.00
#
_symmetry.space_group_name_H-M   'P 1'
#
loop_
_entity.id
_entity.type
_entity.pdbx_description
1 polymer ?
#
loop_
_entity_poly.entity_id
_entity_poly.type
_entity_poly.pdbx_seq_one_letter_code
_entity_poly.pdbx_strand_id
1 'polypeptide(L)'
;MREQVWASWLPRCLVLIITAHTSSASAELRPCDRTEYNYQYTECDSTGSRWRVSIPVTPNSCSDLPPPTRGTDCSFSCPAGKFLEMSTQQCTPCLAGSYSLGSGLRFDQWDAIPAGFTNMASFLDPGPNGEDIQACNSSSWTPQGVYLESNRDECTVSLVYAVHLEKLGSVSFTYQYPRQQHLL
;
A
#
# COMPACT_ATOMS: atom_id res chain seq x y z
N MET A 1 -63.73 68.89 48.66
CA MET A 1 -63.01 69.74 47.68
C MET A 1 -61.57 69.21 47.67
N ARG A 2 -61.04 68.64 46.58
CA ARG A 2 -60.60 69.32 45.34
C ARG A 2 -59.66 70.49 45.67
N GLU A 3 -58.41 70.59 45.23
CA GLU A 3 -57.51 69.67 44.49
C GLU A 3 -56.09 69.79 45.14
N GLN A 4 -54.96 69.23 44.70
CA GLN A 4 -54.55 68.54 43.47
C GLN A 4 -53.32 67.64 43.78
N VAL A 5 -52.82 66.83 42.83
CA VAL A 5 -51.59 66.00 42.99
C VAL A 5 -50.70 66.15 41.77
N TRP A 6 -49.41 66.44 41.95
CA TRP A 6 -48.45 66.59 40.85
C TRP A 6 -48.08 65.25 40.20
N ALA A 7 -48.03 65.24 38.87
CA ALA A 7 -47.70 64.07 38.07
C ALA A 7 -46.19 63.94 37.83
N SER A 8 -45.68 62.71 37.95
CA SER A 8 -44.39 62.30 37.40
C SER A 8 -44.42 60.80 37.05
N TRP A 9 -44.87 60.48 35.83
CA TRP A 9 -44.90 59.10 35.32
C TRP A 9 -43.78 58.91 34.29
N LEU A 10 -42.77 58.12 34.67
CA LEU A 10 -41.66 57.73 33.80
C LEU A 10 -42.12 56.69 32.77
N PRO A 11 -41.71 56.79 31.48
CA PRO A 11 -42.11 55.83 30.47
C PRO A 11 -41.37 54.50 30.65
N ARG A 12 -42.12 53.41 30.85
CA ARG A 12 -41.59 52.04 30.81
C ARG A 12 -41.29 51.63 29.37
N CYS A 13 -40.12 51.99 28.86
CA CYS A 13 -39.62 51.45 27.59
C CYS A 13 -39.17 50.00 27.79
N LEU A 14 -39.99 49.06 27.31
CA LEU A 14 -39.73 47.63 27.35
C LEU A 14 -38.80 47.27 26.17
N VAL A 15 -37.49 47.26 26.42
CA VAL A 15 -36.47 46.96 25.39
C VAL A 15 -36.45 45.47 25.11
N LEU A 16 -37.05 45.07 23.98
CA LEU A 16 -36.92 43.73 23.42
C LEU A 16 -35.52 43.56 22.84
N ILE A 17 -34.66 42.82 23.55
CA ILE A 17 -33.34 42.42 23.04
C ILE A 17 -33.56 41.30 22.02
N ILE A 18 -33.63 41.66 20.74
CA ILE A 18 -33.62 40.71 19.64
C ILE A 18 -32.19 40.19 19.49
N THR A 19 -31.93 38.99 20.00
CA THR A 19 -30.66 38.29 19.76
C THR A 19 -30.59 37.88 18.29
N ALA A 20 -29.82 38.64 17.50
CA ALA A 20 -29.51 38.27 16.13
C ALA A 20 -28.67 36.99 16.12
N HIS A 21 -29.31 35.86 15.83
CA HIS A 21 -28.61 34.62 15.56
C HIS A 21 -27.84 34.77 14.25
N THR A 22 -26.53 35.01 14.34
CA THR A 22 -25.62 34.91 13.21
C THR A 22 -25.54 33.44 12.80
N SER A 23 -26.35 33.06 11.81
CA SER A 23 -26.18 31.79 11.12
C SER A 23 -24.79 31.78 10.48
N SER A 24 -23.95 30.83 10.89
CA SER A 24 -22.73 30.54 10.14
C SER A 24 -23.15 30.00 8.78
N ALA A 25 -22.99 30.82 7.74
CA ALA A 25 -23.09 30.32 6.37
C ALA A 25 -22.04 29.22 6.22
N SER A 26 -22.50 27.97 6.08
CA SER A 26 -21.65 26.89 5.57
C SER A 26 -21.17 27.36 4.21
N ALA A 27 -19.87 27.61 4.06
CA ALA A 27 -19.30 27.90 2.76
C ALA A 27 -19.43 26.63 1.91
N GLU A 28 -20.46 26.58 1.07
CA GLU A 28 -20.61 25.50 0.09
C GLU A 28 -19.37 25.49 -0.79
N LEU A 29 -18.58 24.43 -0.64
CA LEU A 29 -17.41 24.21 -1.48
C LEU A 29 -17.88 24.07 -2.93
N ARG A 30 -17.10 24.62 -3.86
CA ARG A 30 -17.35 24.45 -5.30
C ARG A 30 -17.10 23.00 -5.73
N PRO A 31 -17.72 22.54 -6.83
CA PRO A 31 -17.39 21.26 -7.44
C PRO A 31 -15.89 21.10 -7.75
N CYS A 32 -15.38 19.88 -7.60
CA CYS A 32 -14.01 19.51 -7.97
C CYS A 32 -13.85 19.41 -9.49
N ASP A 33 -12.78 19.99 -10.04
CA ASP A 33 -12.33 19.67 -11.39
C ASP A 33 -11.52 18.35 -11.42
N ARG A 34 -11.35 17.78 -12.62
CA ARG A 34 -10.68 16.49 -12.88
C ARG A 34 -9.23 16.44 -12.42
N THR A 35 -8.56 17.57 -12.21
CA THR A 35 -7.18 17.65 -11.70
C THR A 35 -7.10 17.74 -10.17
N GLU A 36 -8.24 17.86 -9.49
CA GLU A 36 -8.30 18.14 -8.04
C GLU A 36 -8.63 16.91 -7.20
N TYR A 37 -8.89 15.76 -7.84
CA TYR A 37 -9.05 14.47 -7.20
C TYR A 37 -8.28 13.38 -7.94
N ASN A 38 -7.96 12.30 -7.23
CA ASN A 38 -7.41 11.07 -7.79
C ASN A 38 -8.36 9.90 -7.54
N TYR A 39 -8.33 8.89 -8.40
CA TYR A 39 -9.05 7.64 -8.16
C TYR A 39 -8.22 6.65 -7.36
N GLN A 40 -8.81 6.07 -6.33
CA GLN A 40 -8.24 4.96 -5.56
C GLN A 40 -9.24 3.80 -5.48
N TYR A 41 -8.75 2.61 -5.13
CA TYR A 41 -9.61 1.50 -4.76
C TYR A 41 -9.80 1.43 -3.25
N THR A 42 -10.99 1.02 -2.82
CA THR A 42 -11.21 0.52 -1.46
C THR A 42 -10.46 -0.80 -1.25
N GLU A 43 -10.37 -1.22 0.01
CA GLU A 43 -10.10 -2.61 0.35
C GLU A 43 -11.11 -3.57 -0.30
N CYS A 44 -10.72 -4.84 -0.37
CA CYS A 44 -11.51 -5.92 -0.91
C CYS A 44 -12.52 -6.42 0.12
N ASP A 45 -13.76 -6.64 -0.30
CA ASP A 45 -14.73 -7.38 0.50
C ASP A 45 -14.49 -8.89 0.44
N SER A 46 -15.24 -9.65 1.24
CA SER A 46 -15.15 -11.11 1.31
C SER A 46 -15.54 -11.85 0.01
N THR A 47 -16.06 -11.14 -1.00
CA THR A 47 -16.36 -11.67 -2.33
C THR A 47 -15.26 -11.36 -3.36
N GLY A 48 -14.20 -10.66 -2.96
CA GLY A 48 -13.15 -10.17 -3.86
C GLY A 48 -13.56 -8.98 -4.71
N SER A 49 -14.69 -8.33 -4.39
CA SER A 49 -15.12 -7.08 -5.01
C SER A 49 -14.58 -5.87 -4.25
N ARG A 50 -14.48 -4.74 -4.93
CA ARG A 50 -14.02 -3.45 -4.39
C ARG A 50 -14.63 -2.29 -5.17
N TRP A 51 -14.54 -1.08 -4.62
CA TRP A 51 -15.04 0.15 -5.24
C TRP A 51 -13.89 1.04 -5.67
N ARG A 52 -14.05 1.69 -6.84
CA ARG A 52 -13.23 2.83 -7.25
C ARG A 52 -13.88 4.11 -6.75
N VAL A 53 -13.17 4.84 -5.91
CA VAL A 53 -13.60 6.11 -5.30
C VAL A 53 -12.70 7.24 -5.79
N SER A 54 -13.26 8.43 -5.99
CA SER A 54 -12.49 9.66 -6.19
C SER A 54 -12.23 10.35 -4.85
N ILE A 55 -10.99 10.74 -4.60
CA ILE A 55 -10.52 11.35 -3.36
C ILE A 55 -9.85 12.69 -3.71
N PRO A 56 -10.24 13.83 -3.10
CA PRO A 56 -9.59 15.12 -3.33
C PRO A 56 -8.09 15.05 -3.01
N VAL A 57 -7.27 15.68 -3.85
CA VAL A 57 -5.82 15.79 -3.63
C VAL A 57 -5.53 16.62 -2.37
N THR A 58 -6.36 17.63 -2.11
CA THR A 58 -6.32 18.43 -0.87
C THR A 58 -7.64 18.27 -0.13
N PRO A 59 -7.67 17.81 1.13
CA PRO A 59 -8.88 17.69 1.92
C PRO A 59 -9.66 19.02 2.01
N ASN A 60 -10.98 18.95 1.95
CA ASN A 60 -11.90 20.10 2.04
C ASN A 60 -11.67 21.22 1.01
N SER A 61 -11.00 20.95 -0.12
CA SER A 61 -10.76 21.95 -1.17
C SER A 61 -11.94 22.13 -2.14
N CYS A 62 -12.75 21.09 -2.34
CA CYS A 62 -13.86 21.05 -3.28
C CYS A 62 -14.90 19.96 -2.89
N SER A 63 -16.07 20.00 -3.51
CA SER A 63 -17.23 19.11 -3.33
C SER A 63 -17.61 18.39 -4.64
N ASP A 64 -18.77 17.73 -4.68
CA ASP A 64 -19.37 17.15 -5.89
C ASP A 64 -18.42 16.23 -6.69
N LEU A 65 -17.72 15.38 -5.96
CA LEU A 65 -16.86 14.34 -6.51
C LEU A 65 -17.67 13.33 -7.36
N PRO A 66 -17.06 12.73 -8.39
CA PRO A 66 -17.67 11.61 -9.12
C PRO A 66 -18.16 10.50 -8.18
N PRO A 67 -19.34 9.89 -8.45
CA PRO A 67 -19.84 8.82 -7.61
C PRO A 67 -18.91 7.58 -7.68
N PRO A 68 -18.82 6.79 -6.59
CA PRO A 68 -18.11 5.53 -6.60
C PRO A 68 -18.60 4.60 -7.71
N THR A 69 -17.67 3.92 -8.36
CA THR A 69 -17.94 2.95 -9.44
C THR A 69 -17.38 1.59 -9.07
N ARG A 70 -17.97 0.50 -9.57
CA ARG A 70 -17.45 -0.85 -9.27
C ARG A 70 -16.01 -0.96 -9.78
N GLY A 71 -15.11 -1.45 -8.92
CA GLY A 71 -13.73 -1.70 -9.26
C GLY A 71 -13.55 -2.95 -10.12
N THR A 72 -12.33 -3.18 -10.62
CA THR A 72 -11.94 -4.52 -11.05
C THR A 72 -11.90 -5.45 -9.85
N ASP A 73 -12.10 -6.76 -10.06
CA ASP A 73 -11.93 -7.78 -9.02
C ASP A 73 -10.51 -7.72 -8.42
N CYS A 74 -10.35 -8.21 -7.19
CA CYS A 74 -9.09 -8.07 -6.46
C CYS A 74 -7.93 -8.91 -7.02
N SER A 75 -8.21 -10.04 -7.67
CA SER A 75 -7.23 -10.86 -8.41
C SER A 75 -6.92 -10.32 -9.82
N PHE A 76 -7.51 -9.18 -10.21
CA PHE A 76 -7.19 -8.50 -11.46
C PHE A 76 -5.77 -7.93 -11.40
N SER A 77 -4.99 -8.21 -12.45
CA SER A 77 -3.67 -7.63 -12.66
C SER A 77 -3.47 -7.38 -14.15
N CYS A 78 -2.83 -6.25 -14.48
CA CYS A 78 -2.47 -5.96 -15.85
C CYS A 78 -1.34 -6.88 -16.34
N PRO A 79 -1.30 -7.23 -17.65
CA PRO A 79 -0.17 -7.92 -18.24
C PRO A 79 1.14 -7.16 -18.07
N ALA A 80 2.27 -7.86 -18.13
CA ALA A 80 3.59 -7.24 -18.13
C ALA A 80 3.73 -6.22 -19.27
N GLY A 81 4.51 -5.16 -19.03
CA GLY A 81 4.60 -3.99 -19.90
C GLY A 81 3.39 -3.03 -19.85
N LYS A 82 2.41 -3.28 -18.97
CA LYS A 82 1.25 -2.40 -18.76
C LYS A 82 1.01 -2.06 -17.28
N PHE A 83 0.44 -0.88 -17.04
CA PHE A 83 -0.05 -0.44 -15.73
C PHE A 83 -1.57 -0.22 -15.77
N LEU A 84 -2.21 -0.19 -14.60
CA LEU A 84 -3.64 0.09 -14.49
C LEU A 84 -3.89 1.60 -14.44
N GLU A 85 -4.55 2.11 -15.48
CA GLU A 85 -4.98 3.50 -15.54
C GLU A 85 -6.26 3.68 -14.72
N MET A 86 -6.14 4.19 -13.49
CA MET A 86 -7.25 4.29 -12.54
C MET A 86 -8.41 5.14 -13.04
N SER A 87 -8.17 6.13 -13.91
CA SER A 87 -9.23 6.97 -14.49
C SER A 87 -10.17 6.21 -15.43
N THR A 88 -9.68 5.17 -16.10
CA THR A 88 -10.46 4.36 -17.07
C THR A 88 -10.69 2.90 -16.62
N GLN A 89 -9.95 2.43 -15.62
CA GLN A 89 -9.83 1.03 -15.21
C GLN A 89 -9.31 0.11 -16.32
N GLN A 90 -8.46 0.63 -17.22
CA GLN A 90 -7.88 -0.13 -18.33
C GLN A 90 -6.36 -0.30 -18.19
N CYS A 91 -5.82 -1.34 -18.83
CA CYS A 91 -4.38 -1.60 -18.85
C CYS A 91 -3.68 -0.84 -19.98
N THR A 92 -2.99 0.24 -19.61
CA THR A 92 -2.25 1.15 -20.51
C THR A 92 -0.78 0.72 -20.60
N PRO A 93 -0.14 0.77 -21.79
CA PRO A 93 1.30 0.52 -21.92
C PRO A 93 2.15 1.42 -21.02
N CYS A 94 3.20 0.85 -20.42
CA CYS A 94 4.21 1.61 -19.71
C CYS A 94 4.91 2.62 -20.65
N LEU A 95 5.32 3.77 -20.09
CA LEU A 95 6.07 4.78 -20.83
C LEU A 95 7.47 4.26 -21.20
N ALA A 96 8.05 4.79 -22.28
CA ALA A 96 9.41 4.44 -22.69
C ALA A 96 10.41 4.63 -21.55
N GLY A 97 11.28 3.64 -21.32
CA GLY A 97 12.19 3.59 -20.17
C GLY A 97 11.61 2.98 -18.89
N SER A 98 10.34 2.57 -18.88
CA SER A 98 9.70 1.88 -17.75
C SER A 98 9.09 0.53 -18.18
N TYR A 99 9.04 -0.44 -17.26
CA TYR A 99 8.43 -1.75 -17.52
C TYR A 99 7.77 -2.30 -16.26
N SER A 100 6.47 -2.59 -16.36
CA SER A 100 5.69 -3.26 -15.30
C SER A 100 5.84 -4.78 -15.42
N LEU A 101 6.06 -5.45 -14.29
CA LEU A 101 6.02 -6.93 -14.21
C LEU A 101 4.59 -7.48 -14.06
N GLY A 102 3.56 -6.61 -14.08
CA GLY A 102 2.19 -6.99 -13.73
C GLY A 102 2.11 -7.38 -12.25
N SER A 103 1.71 -8.61 -11.97
CA SER A 103 1.74 -9.22 -10.63
C SER A 103 3.03 -10.01 -10.34
N GLY A 104 4.07 -9.90 -11.18
CA GLY A 104 5.36 -10.55 -10.98
C GLY A 104 6.27 -9.81 -9.99
N LEU A 105 7.06 -10.56 -9.23
CA LEU A 105 8.11 -10.05 -8.34
C LEU A 105 9.49 -10.37 -8.95
N ARG A 106 10.46 -9.47 -8.73
CA ARG A 106 11.85 -9.62 -9.19
C ARG A 106 12.79 -9.08 -8.12
N PHE A 107 13.85 -9.82 -7.84
CA PHE A 107 14.91 -9.45 -6.91
C PHE A 107 16.24 -9.52 -7.67
N ASP A 108 16.81 -8.37 -8.01
CA ASP A 108 18.08 -8.22 -8.73
C ASP A 108 19.07 -7.27 -8.04
N GLN A 109 18.68 -6.72 -6.90
CA GLN A 109 19.54 -6.00 -5.96
C GLN A 109 19.60 -6.79 -4.64
N TRP A 110 20.82 -7.12 -4.24
CA TRP A 110 21.17 -7.95 -3.09
C TRP A 110 22.26 -7.24 -2.26
N ASP A 111 22.03 -5.97 -1.93
CA ASP A 111 22.82 -5.25 -0.91
C ASP A 111 22.48 -5.73 0.50
N ALA A 112 21.24 -6.24 0.67
CA ALA A 112 20.74 -6.92 1.86
C ALA A 112 19.79 -8.05 1.43
N ILE A 113 19.46 -8.97 2.33
CA ILE A 113 18.36 -9.92 2.10
C ILE A 113 17.03 -9.15 2.21
N PRO A 114 16.16 -9.14 1.18
CA PRO A 114 14.88 -8.44 1.24
C PRO A 114 13.93 -9.06 2.28
N ALA A 115 12.97 -8.25 2.75
CA ALA A 115 11.95 -8.73 3.67
C ALA A 115 11.09 -9.86 3.07
N GLY A 116 10.72 -10.84 3.91
CA GLY A 116 9.93 -12.02 3.50
C GLY A 116 10.78 -13.24 3.07
N PHE A 117 12.09 -13.08 2.90
CA PHE A 117 13.00 -14.22 2.76
C PHE A 117 13.37 -14.81 4.12
N THR A 118 13.49 -16.14 4.18
CA THR A 118 13.94 -16.90 5.37
C THR A 118 15.12 -17.79 4.98
N ASN A 119 16.24 -17.67 5.71
CA ASN A 119 17.38 -18.58 5.58
C ASN A 119 17.16 -19.79 6.49
N MET A 120 17.39 -20.99 5.97
CA MET A 120 17.37 -22.25 6.72
C MET A 120 18.63 -23.05 6.39
N ALA A 121 19.27 -23.64 7.39
CA ALA A 121 20.45 -24.46 7.24
C ALA A 121 20.22 -25.85 7.83
N SER A 122 20.70 -26.90 7.17
CA SER A 122 20.63 -28.27 7.67
C SER A 122 21.81 -29.11 7.20
N PHE A 123 22.29 -29.99 8.08
CA PHE A 123 23.21 -31.05 7.70
C PHE A 123 22.44 -32.21 7.05
N LEU A 124 22.96 -32.80 5.98
CA LEU A 124 22.23 -33.83 5.21
C LEU A 124 22.39 -35.25 5.77
N ASP A 125 23.40 -35.50 6.60
CA ASP A 125 23.69 -36.83 7.14
C ASP A 125 23.99 -36.76 8.65
N PRO A 126 22.99 -36.44 9.50
CA PRO A 126 23.21 -36.26 10.93
C PRO A 126 23.78 -37.54 11.54
N GLY A 127 25.01 -37.46 12.05
CA GLY A 127 25.69 -38.61 12.63
C GLY A 127 24.91 -39.18 13.82
N PRO A 128 25.22 -40.42 14.27
CA PRO A 128 24.44 -41.14 15.28
C PRO A 128 24.29 -40.43 16.64
N ASN A 129 25.03 -39.34 16.87
CA ASN A 129 25.03 -38.56 18.11
C ASN A 129 24.18 -37.27 18.04
N GLY A 130 23.72 -36.84 16.86
CA GLY A 130 22.79 -35.70 16.71
C GLY A 130 23.34 -34.30 17.04
N GLU A 131 24.65 -34.16 17.30
CA GLU A 131 25.29 -32.88 17.65
C GLU A 131 25.33 -31.88 16.47
N ASP A 132 25.24 -32.37 15.22
CA ASP A 132 25.41 -31.58 13.99
C ASP A 132 24.30 -30.54 13.71
N ILE A 133 23.16 -30.61 14.40
CA ILE A 133 22.09 -29.60 14.26
C ILE A 133 22.61 -28.21 14.69
N GLN A 134 23.57 -28.13 15.61
CA GLN A 134 24.19 -26.85 15.97
C GLN A 134 25.30 -26.40 15.02
N ALA A 135 25.91 -27.30 14.25
CA ALA A 135 27.07 -27.00 13.41
C ALA A 135 26.73 -26.04 12.26
N CYS A 136 25.54 -26.16 11.67
CA CYS A 136 25.11 -25.36 10.53
C CYS A 136 24.45 -24.01 10.89
N ASN A 137 24.43 -23.61 12.18
CA ASN A 137 23.79 -22.35 12.61
C ASN A 137 24.47 -21.09 12.05
N SER A 138 25.73 -21.18 11.64
CA SER A 138 26.50 -20.11 10.97
C SER A 138 26.38 -20.13 9.44
N SER A 139 25.71 -21.13 8.87
CA SER A 139 25.57 -21.30 7.44
C SER A 139 24.36 -20.50 6.92
N SER A 140 24.61 -19.59 5.98
CA SER A 140 23.57 -18.72 5.43
C SER A 140 23.83 -18.38 3.97
N TRP A 141 22.78 -17.92 3.29
CA TRP A 141 22.94 -17.06 2.13
C TRP A 141 23.41 -15.67 2.57
N THR A 142 24.37 -15.10 1.84
CA THR A 142 24.97 -13.79 2.10
C THR A 142 24.82 -12.86 0.89
N PRO A 143 24.44 -11.58 1.07
CA PRO A 143 24.31 -10.63 -0.04
C PRO A 143 25.69 -10.19 -0.57
N GLN A 144 25.84 -10.18 -1.90
CA GLN A 144 27.06 -9.78 -2.62
C GLN A 144 26.77 -8.67 -3.65
N GLY A 145 25.79 -7.81 -3.38
CA GLY A 145 25.36 -6.69 -4.22
C GLY A 145 24.46 -7.10 -5.38
N VAL A 146 24.95 -7.92 -6.31
CA VAL A 146 24.18 -8.37 -7.50
C VAL A 146 23.83 -9.86 -7.49
N TYR A 147 24.30 -10.60 -6.48
CA TYR A 147 23.99 -12.01 -6.28
C TYR A 147 23.99 -12.36 -4.78
N LEU A 148 23.58 -13.60 -4.48
CA LEU A 148 23.70 -14.19 -3.16
C LEU A 148 24.73 -15.33 -3.21
N GLU A 149 25.56 -15.45 -2.19
CA GLU A 149 26.50 -16.55 -2.02
C GLU A 149 26.20 -17.31 -0.73
N SER A 150 26.08 -18.63 -0.83
CA SER A 150 26.03 -19.53 0.33
C SER A 150 27.41 -19.71 0.94
N ASN A 151 27.47 -20.10 2.21
CA ASN A 151 28.69 -20.68 2.76
C ASN A 151 29.24 -21.82 1.88
N ARG A 152 30.55 -22.06 2.00
CA ARG A 152 31.29 -23.16 1.34
C ARG A 152 31.70 -24.21 2.37
N ASP A 153 30.73 -24.62 3.19
CA ASP A 153 30.84 -25.66 4.20
C ASP A 153 30.05 -26.91 3.76
N GLU A 154 29.95 -27.91 4.65
CA GLU A 154 29.24 -29.17 4.38
C GLU A 154 27.72 -29.05 4.62
N CYS A 155 27.23 -27.85 4.95
CA CYS A 155 25.83 -27.59 5.26
C CYS A 155 25.01 -27.26 4.01
N THR A 156 23.79 -27.77 3.93
CA THR A 156 22.83 -27.35 2.91
C THR A 156 22.05 -26.15 3.41
N VAL A 157 22.17 -25.02 2.71
CA VAL A 157 21.42 -23.79 3.00
C VAL A 157 20.34 -23.51 1.96
N SER A 158 19.12 -23.30 2.44
CA SER A 158 17.94 -22.97 1.64
C SER A 158 17.49 -21.54 1.93
N LEU A 159 17.31 -20.75 0.87
CA LEU A 159 16.66 -19.44 0.96
C LEU A 159 15.21 -19.56 0.49
N VAL A 160 14.26 -19.34 1.40
CA VAL A 160 12.82 -19.54 1.15
C VAL A 160 12.12 -18.20 1.03
N TYR A 161 11.23 -18.07 0.04
CA TYR A 161 10.32 -16.94 -0.12
C TYR A 161 8.91 -17.47 -0.40
N ALA A 162 7.95 -17.10 0.44
CA ALA A 162 6.57 -17.55 0.31
C ALA A 162 5.74 -16.55 -0.51
N VAL A 163 5.01 -17.04 -1.50
CA VAL A 163 4.08 -16.23 -2.33
C VAL A 163 2.71 -16.87 -2.38
N HIS A 164 1.67 -16.03 -2.43
CA HIS A 164 0.33 -16.47 -2.81
C HIS A 164 0.14 -16.25 -4.31
N LEU A 165 -0.30 -17.28 -5.03
CA LEU A 165 -0.48 -17.23 -6.48
C LEU A 165 -1.95 -16.96 -6.84
N GLU A 166 -2.25 -15.68 -7.10
CA GLU A 166 -3.54 -15.25 -7.70
C GLU A 166 -3.79 -15.90 -9.08
N LYS A 167 -2.71 -16.24 -9.80
CA LYS A 167 -2.72 -16.83 -11.14
C LYS A 167 -1.54 -17.80 -11.27
N LEU A 168 -1.65 -18.77 -12.17
CA LEU A 168 -0.53 -19.64 -12.53
C LEU A 168 0.67 -18.80 -12.99
N GLY A 169 1.86 -19.18 -12.53
CA GLY A 169 3.11 -18.49 -12.79
C GLY A 169 4.30 -19.45 -12.78
N SER A 170 5.50 -18.89 -12.83
CA SER A 170 6.75 -19.66 -12.74
C SER A 170 7.78 -18.88 -11.93
N VAL A 171 8.72 -19.60 -11.33
CA VAL A 171 9.90 -19.04 -10.68
C VAL A 171 11.09 -19.25 -11.62
N SER A 172 12.00 -18.28 -11.68
CA SER A 172 13.21 -18.37 -12.50
C SER A 172 14.35 -17.62 -11.81
N PHE A 173 15.50 -18.28 -11.72
CA PHE A 173 16.72 -17.73 -11.14
C PHE A 173 17.92 -18.27 -11.93
N THR A 174 19.04 -17.56 -11.89
CA THR A 174 20.32 -18.02 -12.43
C THR A 174 21.21 -18.39 -11.25
N TYR A 175 21.90 -19.54 -11.34
CA TYR A 175 22.85 -19.99 -10.33
C TYR A 175 24.19 -20.31 -10.99
N GLN A 176 25.26 -20.25 -10.20
CA GLN A 176 26.58 -20.72 -10.58
C GLN A 176 27.10 -21.65 -9.50
N TYR A 177 27.73 -22.74 -9.89
CA TYR A 177 28.41 -23.66 -8.98
C TYR A 177 29.89 -23.74 -9.38
N PRO A 178 30.82 -23.21 -8.56
CA PRO A 178 32.25 -23.29 -8.87
C PRO A 178 32.69 -24.75 -8.78
N ARG A 179 33.00 -25.37 -9.93
CA ARG A 179 33.63 -26.69 -9.94
C ARG A 179 35.00 -26.57 -9.26
N GLN A 180 35.24 -27.39 -8.23
CA GLN A 180 36.59 -27.61 -7.74
C GLN A 180 37.44 -28.16 -8.88
N GLN A 181 38.46 -27.39 -9.27
CA GLN A 181 39.59 -27.96 -9.99
C GLN A 181 40.33 -28.83 -8.97
N HIS A 182 40.19 -30.15 -9.09
CA HIS A 182 41.14 -31.05 -8.46
C HIS A 182 42.52 -30.74 -9.02
N LEU A 183 43.40 -30.22 -8.17
CA LEU A 183 44.83 -30.20 -8.42
C LEU A 183 45.29 -31.65 -8.57
N LEU A 184 45.89 -31.94 -9.72
CA LEU A 184 46.63 -33.18 -10.01
C LEU A 184 48.03 -33.12 -9.36
#